data_AF-A0AA50KD20-F1
#
_entry.id   AF-A0AA50KD20-F1
#
_cell.length_a   1.000
_cell.length_b   1.000
_cell.length_c   1.000
_cell.angle_alpha   90.00
_cell.angle_beta   90.00
_cell.angle_gamma   90.00
#
_symmetry.space_group_name_H-M   'P 1'
#
loop_
_entity.id
_entity.type
_entity.pdbx_description
1 polymer ?
#
loop_
_entity_poly.entity_id
_entity_poly.type
_entity_poly.pdbx_seq_one_letter_code
_entity_poly.pdbx_strand_id
1 'polypeptide(L)' 'MSNQKTPMTKDDAARIQSANAKKQGGQIPKDHFVGRAQRAAEKNGQ' A
#
# COMPACT_ATOMS: atom_id res chain seq x y z
N MET A 1 9.90 -1.99 25.29
CA MET A 1 9.85 -2.25 23.84
C MET A 1 8.99 -1.18 23.19
N SER A 2 9.59 -0.10 22.68
CA SER A 2 8.86 0.91 21.90
C SER A 2 8.43 0.27 20.58
N ASN A 3 7.14 -0.01 20.44
CA ASN A 3 6.57 -0.61 19.25
C ASN A 3 6.47 0.48 18.16
N GLN A 4 7.61 0.86 17.58
CA GLN A 4 7.70 1.83 16.50
C GLN A 4 7.12 1.21 15.22
N LYS A 5 5.79 1.12 15.15
CA LYS A 5 5.08 0.76 13.92
C LYS A 5 5.23 1.94 12.97
N THR A 6 5.90 1.72 11.85
CA THR A 6 5.88 2.66 10.73
C THR A 6 4.46 2.67 10.14
N PRO A 7 3.74 3.78 10.25
CA PRO A 7 2.43 3.89 9.61
C PRO A 7 2.60 3.81 8.09
N MET A 8 1.69 3.09 7.44
CA MET A 8 1.56 3.13 5.98
C MET A 8 1.15 4.54 5.57
N THR A 9 1.95 5.18 4.72
CA THR A 9 1.65 6.49 4.13
C THR A 9 1.10 6.35 2.71
N LYS A 10 0.49 7.40 2.16
CA LYS A 10 0.03 7.47 0.77
C LYS A 10 1.18 7.28 -0.22
N ASP A 11 2.36 7.81 0.09
CA ASP A 11 3.56 7.63 -0.74
C ASP A 11 3.99 6.17 -0.79
N ASP A 12 3.95 5.47 0.36
CA ASP A 12 4.24 4.04 0.40
C ASP A 12 3.18 3.23 -0.34
N ALA A 13 1.91 3.57 -0.19
CA ALA A 13 0.83 2.94 -0.95
C ALA A 13 1.01 3.14 -2.47
N ALA A 14 1.40 4.34 -2.91
CA ALA A 14 1.69 4.64 -4.31
C ALA A 14 2.89 3.84 -4.84
N ARG A 15 3.97 3.71 -4.05
CA ARG A 15 5.11 2.83 -4.38
C ARG A 15 4.68 1.37 -4.51
N ILE A 16 3.89 0.88 -3.56
CA ILE A 16 3.37 -0.49 -3.55
C ILE A 16 2.47 -0.74 -4.78
N GLN A 17 1.64 0.24 -5.14
CA GLN A 17 0.79 0.18 -6.33
C GLN A 17 1.62 0.11 -7.61
N SER A 18 2.60 1.01 -7.77
CA SER A 18 3.48 1.06 -8.94
C SER A 18 4.29 -0.24 -9.11
N ALA A 19 4.90 -0.73 -8.03
CA ALA A 19 5.68 -1.96 -8.07
C ALA A 19 4.84 -3.19 -8.44
N ASN A 20 3.61 -3.28 -7.92
CA ASN A 20 2.71 -4.38 -8.26
C ASN A 20 2.13 -4.25 -9.67
N ALA A 21 1.73 -3.06 -10.11
CA ALA A 21 1.27 -2.82 -11.47
C ALA A 21 2.34 -3.24 -12.49
N LYS A 22 3.61 -2.91 -12.26
CA LYS A 22 4.72 -3.36 -13.11
C LYS A 22 4.83 -4.88 -13.18
N LYS A 23 4.63 -5.58 -12.06
CA LYS A 23 4.69 -7.06 -12.00
C LYS A 23 3.49 -7.74 -12.66
N GLN A 24 2.33 -7.09 -12.69
CA GLN A 24 1.08 -7.66 -13.17
C GLN A 24 0.61 -7.08 -14.51
N GLY A 25 1.53 -6.49 -15.29
CA GLY A 25 1.21 -5.97 -16.62
C GLY A 25 0.21 -4.80 -16.61
N GLY A 26 0.22 -4.00 -15.54
CA GLY A 26 -0.62 -2.81 -15.39
C GLY A 26 -1.97 -3.05 -14.69
N GLN A 27 -2.30 -4.29 -14.33
CA GLN A 27 -3.55 -4.62 -13.63
C GLN A 27 -3.32 -4.94 -12.17
N ILE A 28 -4.27 -4.57 -11.32
CA ILE A 28 -4.24 -4.88 -9.88
C ILE A 28 -5.57 -5.52 -9.50
N PRO A 29 -5.57 -6.80 -9.09
CA PRO A 29 -6.76 -7.49 -8.63
C PRO A 29 -7.37 -6.82 -7.40
N LYS A 30 -8.70 -6.81 -7.31
CA LYS A 30 -9.48 -6.20 -6.21
C LYS A 30 -9.13 -6.74 -4.82
N ASP A 31 -8.59 -7.95 -4.72
CA ASP A 31 -8.21 -8.60 -3.46
C ASP A 31 -6.69 -8.77 -3.28
N HIS A 32 -5.93 -7.83 -3.85
CA HIS A 32 -4.48 -7.84 -3.80
C HIS A 32 -3.93 -7.04 -2.62
N PHE A 33 -2.66 -7.28 -2.27
CA PHE A 33 -1.91 -6.57 -1.23
C PHE A 33 -1.99 -5.03 -1.37
N VAL A 34 -2.12 -4.51 -2.59
CA VAL A 34 -2.27 -3.07 -2.86
C VAL A 34 -3.52 -2.50 -2.20
N GLY A 35 -4.65 -3.21 -2.26
CA GLY A 35 -5.89 -2.76 -1.61
C GLY A 35 -5.75 -2.72 -0.08
N ARG A 36 -4.96 -3.62 0.51
CA ARG A 36 -4.62 -3.58 1.94
C ARG A 36 -3.72 -2.39 2.29
N ALA A 37 -2.74 -2.09 1.44
CA ALA A 37 -1.86 -0.93 1.62
C ALA A 37 -2.63 0.40 1.51
N GLN A 38 -3.52 0.53 0.52
CA GLN A 38 -4.36 1.71 0.36
C GLN A 38 -5.28 1.93 1.57
N ARG A 39 -5.97 0.88 2.03
CA ARG A 39 -6.80 0.96 3.24
C ARG A 39 -5.99 1.36 4.48
N ALA A 40 -4.75 0.87 4.60
CA ALA A 40 -3.88 1.25 5.71
C ALA A 40 -3.45 2.72 5.62
N ALA A 41 -3.12 3.23 4.42
CA ALA A 41 -2.81 4.64 4.21
C ALA A 41 -4.00 5.56 4.49
N GLU A 42 -5.20 5.20 4.00
CA GLU A 42 -6.45 5.91 4.29
C GLU A 42 -6.75 5.94 5.78
N LYS A 43 -6.60 4.80 6.47
CA LYS A 43 -6.83 4.69 7.91
C LYS A 43 -5.83 5.50 8.74
N ASN A 44 -4.58 5.59 8.28
CA ASN A 44 -3.54 6.34 8.98
C ASN A 44 -3.59 7.85 8.66
N GLY A 45 -4.32 8.25 7.62
CA GLY A 45 -4.54 9.66 7.27
C GLY A 45 -3.30 10.42 6.79
N GLN A 46 -2.21 9.72 6.46
CA GLN A 46 -0.92 10.29 6.04
C GLN A 46 -0.73 10.10 4.55
#